data_AF-A0A4R9LM85-F1
#
_entry.id   AF-A0A4R9LM85-F1
#
_cell.length_a   1.000
_cell.length_b   1.000
_cell.length_c   1.000
_cell.angle_alpha   90.00
_cell.angle_beta   90.00
_cell.angle_gamma   90.00
#
_symmetry.space_group_name_H-M   'P 1'
#
loop_
_entity.id
_entity.type
_entity.pdbx_description
1 polymer ?
#
loop_
_entity_poly.entity_id
_entity_poly.type
_entity_poly.pdbx_seq_one_letter_code
_entity_poly.pdbx_strand_id
1 'polypeptide(L)'
;MNESLYKNPFSEETIKLRRNLLAVSTVNIFIWVTYEIPNSFSLFGLTFSSFQNPHLGWFIFTISLYFLLHYLSISFPEIAIWLKPILESKYRQKERMKHPAFGVTDFLDLPGPYDGENIDSVIEDAKYEARQKTIKRLSLFYSFIYLKIVLDVLLPIVYSIFGITVLLVLIIK
;
A
#
# COMPACT_ATOMS: atom_id res chain seq x y z
N MET A 1 -5.15 0.44 -21.13
CA MET A 1 -4.49 0.67 -19.82
C MET A 1 -5.38 1.58 -18.98
N ASN A 2 -5.69 1.36 -17.70
CA ASN A 2 -5.11 0.53 -16.65
C ASN A 2 -6.22 -0.17 -15.83
N GLU A 3 -6.44 -1.47 -16.05
CA GLU A 3 -7.16 -2.31 -15.07
C GLU A 3 -6.40 -2.41 -13.73
N SER A 4 -5.12 -1.99 -13.71
CA SER A 4 -4.24 -2.02 -12.53
C SER A 4 -4.65 -1.07 -11.40
N LEU A 5 -5.44 -0.02 -11.67
CA LEU A 5 -5.92 0.89 -10.62
C LEU A 5 -7.00 0.24 -9.74
N TYR A 6 -7.72 -0.75 -10.27
CA TYR A 6 -8.77 -1.49 -9.57
C TYR A 6 -8.25 -2.75 -8.88
N LYS A 7 -7.10 -3.27 -9.35
CA LYS A 7 -6.46 -4.44 -8.75
C LYS A 7 -5.67 -4.00 -7.51
N ASN A 8 -5.87 -4.69 -6.40
CA ASN A 8 -5.12 -4.47 -5.16
C ASN A 8 -3.60 -4.52 -5.48
N PRO A 9 -2.79 -3.52 -5.08
CA PRO A 9 -1.35 -3.53 -5.33
C PRO A 9 -0.64 -4.69 -4.63
N PHE A 10 -1.24 -5.23 -3.57
CA PHE A 10 -0.63 -6.26 -2.75
C PHE A 10 -0.92 -7.67 -3.26
N SER A 11 0.13 -8.49 -3.27
CA SER A 11 -0.01 -9.94 -3.42
C SER A 11 -0.73 -10.56 -2.22
N GLU A 12 -1.21 -11.80 -2.39
CA GLU A 12 -1.79 -12.56 -1.26
C GLU A 12 -0.78 -12.76 -0.12
N GLU A 13 0.50 -12.87 -0.46
CA GLU A 13 1.59 -12.99 0.51
C GLU A 13 1.71 -11.73 1.36
N THR A 14 1.73 -10.55 0.74
CA THR A 14 1.79 -9.27 1.45
C THR A 14 0.56 -9.04 2.33
N ILE A 15 -0.63 -9.47 1.88
CA ILE A 15 -1.85 -9.40 2.70
C ILE A 15 -1.75 -10.30 3.93
N LYS A 16 -1.22 -11.52 3.79
CA LYS A 16 -0.99 -12.45 4.91
C LYS A 16 0.05 -11.89 5.88
N LEU A 17 1.16 -11.37 5.37
CA LEU A 17 2.20 -10.74 6.18
C LEU A 17 1.68 -9.52 6.95
N ARG A 18 0.90 -8.66 6.29
CA ARG A 18 0.24 -7.52 6.95
C ARG A 18 -0.62 -7.98 8.13
N ARG A 19 -1.45 -9.01 7.94
CA ARG A 19 -2.30 -9.54 9.02
C ARG A 19 -1.46 -10.11 10.16
N ASN A 20 -0.41 -10.86 9.86
CA ASN A 20 0.48 -11.43 10.86
C ASN A 20 1.23 -10.32 11.64
N LEU A 21 1.71 -9.31 10.92
CA LEU A 21 2.37 -8.14 11.50
C LEU A 21 1.44 -7.39 12.45
N LEU A 22 0.20 -7.13 12.04
CA LEU A 22 -0.81 -6.51 12.91
C LEU A 22 -1.10 -7.37 14.14
N ALA A 23 -1.26 -8.69 13.99
CA ALA A 23 -1.50 -9.58 15.12
C ALA A 23 -0.36 -9.55 16.14
N VAL A 24 0.89 -9.63 15.66
CA VAL A 24 2.08 -9.55 16.52
C VAL A 24 2.20 -8.17 17.19
N SER A 25 1.87 -7.10 16.47
CA SER A 25 1.87 -5.75 17.03
C SER A 25 0.82 -5.58 18.14
N THR A 26 -0.35 -6.17 17.96
CA THR A 26 -1.40 -6.20 18.98
C THR A 26 -0.93 -6.93 20.23
N VAL A 27 -0.21 -8.05 20.07
CA VAL A 27 0.39 -8.76 21.21
C VAL A 27 1.39 -7.86 21.94
N ASN A 28 2.25 -7.14 21.24
CA ASN A 28 3.22 -6.23 21.85
C ASN A 28 2.55 -5.10 22.64
N ILE A 29 1.48 -4.52 22.09
CA ILE A 29 0.70 -3.47 22.76
C ILE A 29 -0.05 -4.04 23.95
N PHE A 30 -0.58 -5.27 23.85
CA PHE A 30 -1.22 -5.93 24.97
C PHE A 30 -0.26 -6.11 26.15
N ILE A 31 0.95 -6.60 25.89
CA ILE A 31 2.03 -6.73 26.90
C ILE A 31 2.33 -5.40 27.57
N TRP A 32 2.32 -4.31 26.80
CA TRP A 32 2.49 -2.98 27.37
C TRP A 32 1.35 -2.55 28.28
N VAL A 33 0.10 -2.74 27.84
CA VAL A 33 -1.08 -2.38 28.63
C VAL A 33 -1.12 -3.16 29.94
N THR A 34 -0.71 -4.43 29.93
CA THR A 34 -0.68 -5.29 31.13
C THR A 34 0.56 -5.07 32.00
N TYR A 35 1.59 -4.38 31.49
CA TYR A 35 2.91 -4.24 32.12
C TYR A 35 3.58 -5.57 32.52
N GLU A 36 3.14 -6.68 31.93
CA GLU A 36 3.59 -8.02 32.28
C GLU A 36 3.96 -8.78 31.02
N ILE A 37 5.21 -9.25 30.96
CA ILE A 37 5.63 -10.25 29.98
C ILE A 37 4.93 -11.56 30.36
N PRO A 38 4.28 -12.28 29.41
CA PRO A 38 3.59 -13.52 29.72
C PRO A 38 4.49 -14.52 30.44
N ASN A 39 4.13 -14.90 31.66
CA ASN A 39 4.88 -15.86 32.48
C ASN A 39 4.81 -17.30 31.93
N SER A 40 3.93 -17.56 30.96
CA SER A 40 3.91 -18.83 30.24
C SER A 40 3.50 -18.58 28.79
N PHE A 41 4.23 -19.19 27.86
CA PHE A 41 3.93 -19.15 26.44
C PHE A 41 3.86 -20.59 25.94
N SER A 42 2.67 -21.19 26.00
CA SER A 42 2.43 -22.60 25.67
C SER A 42 2.34 -22.86 24.16
N LEU A 43 3.18 -22.23 23.35
CA LEU A 43 3.11 -22.37 21.89
C LEU A 43 3.84 -23.62 21.35
N PHE A 44 4.66 -24.29 22.19
CA PHE A 44 5.42 -25.48 21.83
C PHE A 44 5.59 -26.48 22.99
N GLY A 45 4.72 -26.45 24.00
CA GLY A 45 4.86 -27.28 25.20
C GLY A 45 6.04 -26.88 26.11
N LEU A 46 6.71 -25.77 25.83
CA LEU A 46 7.76 -25.19 26.66
C LEU A 46 7.12 -24.29 27.72
N THR A 47 7.31 -24.64 28.99
CA THR A 47 6.94 -23.79 30.13
C THR A 47 8.17 -23.00 30.55
N PHE A 48 8.14 -21.69 30.32
CA PHE A 48 9.18 -20.80 30.82
C PHE A 48 8.83 -20.45 32.27
N SER A 49 9.72 -20.71 33.22
CA SER A 49 9.52 -20.31 34.62
C SER A 49 9.92 -18.84 34.82
N SER A 50 9.42 -18.19 35.88
CA SER A 50 9.52 -16.72 36.12
C SER A 50 10.93 -16.12 36.02
N PHE A 51 11.99 -16.92 36.17
CA PHE A 51 13.38 -16.49 35.98
C PHE A 51 13.78 -16.25 34.51
N GLN A 52 12.95 -16.65 33.54
CA GLN A 52 13.21 -16.56 32.10
C GLN A 52 12.43 -15.42 31.40
N ASN A 53 11.70 -14.61 32.18
CA ASN A 53 10.91 -13.48 31.69
C ASN A 53 11.64 -12.53 30.72
N PRO A 54 12.92 -12.12 30.93
CA PRO A 54 13.59 -11.24 29.98
C PRO A 54 13.88 -11.93 28.64
N HIS A 55 14.18 -13.24 28.64
CA HIS A 55 14.45 -13.99 27.41
C HIS A 55 13.20 -14.13 26.53
N LEU A 56 12.03 -14.31 27.15
CA LEU A 56 10.77 -14.38 26.43
C LEU A 56 10.41 -13.05 25.77
N GLY A 57 10.67 -11.93 26.46
CA GLY A 57 10.53 -10.59 25.89
C GLY A 57 11.41 -10.39 24.65
N TRP A 58 12.71 -10.73 24.75
CA TRP A 58 13.63 -10.65 23.60
C TRP A 58 13.23 -11.56 22.44
N PHE A 59 12.65 -12.73 22.72
CA PHE A 59 12.12 -13.64 21.69
C PHE A 59 10.94 -13.00 20.95
N ILE A 60 9.94 -12.47 21.66
CA ILE A 60 8.80 -11.77 21.07
C ILE A 60 9.26 -10.55 20.28
N PHE A 61 10.20 -9.78 20.82
CA PHE A 61 10.81 -8.63 20.15
C PHE A 61 11.45 -9.03 18.81
N THR A 62 12.25 -10.09 18.81
CA THR A 62 12.96 -10.57 17.61
C THR A 62 11.99 -11.02 16.53
N ILE A 63 10.94 -11.77 16.91
CA ILE A 63 9.89 -12.20 15.97
C ILE A 63 9.15 -10.99 15.40
N SER A 64 8.81 -10.01 16.24
CA SER A 64 8.13 -8.78 15.82
C SER A 64 8.96 -7.99 14.83
N LEU A 65 10.25 -7.83 15.12
CA LEU A 65 11.20 -7.15 14.25
C LEU A 65 11.35 -7.88 12.91
N TYR A 66 11.43 -9.22 12.94
CA TYR A 66 11.46 -10.04 11.73
C TYR A 66 10.23 -9.79 10.85
N PHE A 67 9.02 -9.85 11.42
CA PHE A 67 7.79 -9.62 10.64
C PHE A 67 7.73 -8.19 10.07
N LEU A 68 8.20 -7.19 10.81
CA LEU A 68 8.25 -5.81 10.33
C LEU A 68 9.19 -5.68 9.13
N LEU A 69 10.43 -6.17 9.26
CA LEU A 69 11.43 -6.12 8.20
C LEU A 69 11.00 -6.92 6.97
N HIS A 70 10.42 -8.10 7.17
CA HIS A 70 9.90 -8.93 6.09
C HIS A 70 8.78 -8.20 5.35
N TYR A 71 7.82 -7.62 6.08
CA TYR A 71 6.75 -6.85 5.48
C TYR A 71 7.27 -5.65 4.67
N LEU A 72 8.24 -4.90 5.20
CA LEU A 72 8.87 -3.78 4.48
C LEU A 72 9.56 -4.23 3.19
N SER A 73 10.31 -5.32 3.25
CA SER A 73 11.05 -5.89 2.11
C SER A 73 10.14 -6.25 0.94
N ILE A 74 8.94 -6.78 1.21
CA ILE A 74 8.00 -7.20 0.17
C ILE A 74 7.05 -6.07 -0.25
N SER A 75 6.53 -5.29 0.70
CA SER A 75 5.53 -4.26 0.40
C SER A 75 6.10 -3.09 -0.41
N PHE A 76 7.34 -2.67 -0.17
CA PHE A 76 7.93 -1.52 -0.87
C PHE A 76 8.12 -1.74 -2.38
N PRO A 77 8.71 -2.87 -2.85
CA PRO A 77 8.77 -3.18 -4.27
C PRO A 77 7.40 -3.25 -4.95
N GLU A 78 6.40 -3.87 -4.30
CA GLU A 78 5.04 -3.99 -4.85
C GLU A 78 4.40 -2.60 -5.05
N ILE A 79 4.54 -1.72 -4.06
CA ILE A 79 4.06 -0.33 -4.16
C ILE A 79 4.81 0.43 -5.26
N ALA A 80 6.12 0.25 -5.38
CA ALA A 80 6.93 0.92 -6.40
C ALA A 80 6.49 0.50 -7.82
N ILE A 81 6.26 -0.80 -8.04
CA ILE A 81 5.75 -1.33 -9.31
C ILE A 81 4.37 -0.76 -9.62
N TRP A 82 3.48 -0.71 -8.62
CA TRP A 82 2.14 -0.17 -8.80
C TRP A 82 2.13 1.33 -9.10
N LEU A 83 3.05 2.11 -8.48
CA LEU A 83 3.14 3.56 -8.65
C LEU A 83 3.83 3.97 -9.96
N LYS A 84 4.70 3.11 -10.51
CA LYS A 84 5.44 3.32 -11.76
C LYS A 84 4.59 3.86 -12.93
N PRO A 85 3.48 3.22 -13.37
CA PRO A 85 2.70 3.71 -14.50
C PRO A 85 2.08 5.10 -14.25
N ILE A 86 1.77 5.43 -12.99
CA ILE A 86 1.21 6.72 -12.62
C ILE A 86 2.29 7.80 -12.75
N LEU A 87 3.49 7.54 -12.25
CA LEU A 87 4.63 8.45 -12.37
C LEU A 87 5.02 8.64 -13.84
N GLU A 88 5.14 7.57 -14.62
CA GLU A 88 5.45 7.65 -16.05
C GLU A 88 4.42 8.45 -16.84
N SER A 89 3.13 8.35 -16.50
CA SER A 89 2.09 9.15 -17.18
C SER A 89 2.25 10.65 -16.90
N LYS A 90 2.59 11.03 -15.66
CA LYS A 90 2.86 12.42 -15.27
C LYS A 90 4.13 12.95 -15.93
N TYR A 91 5.21 12.17 -15.96
CA TYR A 91 6.45 12.56 -16.64
C TYR A 91 6.24 12.73 -18.15
N ARG A 92 5.60 11.75 -18.82
CA ARG A 92 5.26 11.85 -20.25
C ARG A 92 4.33 13.02 -20.57
N GLN A 93 3.37 13.33 -19.69
CA GLN A 93 2.51 14.50 -19.87
C GLN A 93 3.30 15.80 -19.74
N LYS A 94 4.18 15.90 -18.74
CA LYS A 94 5.05 17.06 -18.53
C LYS A 94 6.06 17.26 -19.66
N GLU A 95 6.59 16.19 -20.25
CA GLU A 95 7.47 16.27 -21.43
C GLU A 95 6.72 16.66 -22.69
N ARG A 96 5.51 16.11 -22.93
CA ARG A 96 4.68 16.52 -24.08
C ARG A 96 4.31 18.01 -24.04
N MET A 97 4.00 18.54 -22.86
CA MET A 97 3.70 19.97 -22.66
C MET A 97 4.91 20.90 -22.86
N LYS A 98 6.13 20.37 -22.97
CA LYS A 98 7.34 21.13 -23.30
C LYS A 98 7.68 21.13 -24.79
N HIS A 99 7.03 20.28 -25.58
CA HIS A 99 7.30 20.17 -27.00
C HIS A 99 6.55 21.28 -27.76
N PRO A 100 7.18 22.01 -28.69
CA PRO A 100 6.58 23.16 -29.39
C PRO A 100 5.40 22.83 -30.31
N ALA A 101 5.06 21.55 -30.46
CA ALA A 101 3.98 21.04 -31.32
C ALA A 101 2.73 20.56 -30.55
N PHE A 102 2.68 20.76 -29.23
CA PHE A 102 1.52 20.38 -28.40
C PHE A 102 1.14 21.53 -27.47
N GLY A 103 0.45 22.53 -28.03
CA GLY A 103 -0.18 23.60 -27.25
C GLY A 103 -1.47 23.14 -26.57
N VAL A 104 -1.88 23.84 -25.50
CA VAL A 104 -3.16 23.61 -24.79
C VAL A 104 -4.37 23.80 -25.74
N THR A 105 -4.15 24.45 -26.89
CA THR A 105 -5.13 24.75 -27.94
C THR A 105 -5.16 23.75 -29.10
N ASP A 106 -4.19 22.85 -29.25
CA ASP A 106 -4.14 21.90 -30.39
C ASP A 106 -5.18 20.77 -30.30
N PHE A 107 -5.93 20.72 -29.20
CA PHE A 107 -7.05 19.79 -29.00
C PHE A 107 -8.43 20.47 -29.12
N LEU A 108 -8.48 21.77 -29.47
CA LEU A 108 -9.73 22.53 -29.54
C LEU A 108 -10.37 22.60 -30.93
N ASP A 109 -9.65 22.26 -32.01
CA ASP A 109 -10.16 22.40 -33.39
C ASP A 109 -9.80 21.23 -34.32
N LEU A 110 -10.57 20.14 -34.25
CA LEU A 110 -10.68 19.21 -35.39
C LEU A 110 -12.13 18.75 -35.61
N PRO A 111 -13.02 19.57 -36.20
CA PRO A 111 -14.12 19.06 -36.99
C PRO A 111 -13.67 18.99 -38.47
N GLY A 112 -12.92 17.94 -38.81
CA GLY A 112 -12.79 17.54 -40.22
C GLY A 112 -14.09 16.90 -40.69
N PRO A 113 -14.50 17.06 -41.97
CA PRO A 113 -15.69 16.39 -42.49
C PRO A 113 -15.55 14.87 -42.34
N TYR A 114 -16.61 14.26 -41.80
CA TYR A 114 -16.69 12.82 -41.54
C TYR A 114 -16.58 12.03 -42.85
N ASP A 115 -15.51 11.25 -42.98
CA ASP A 115 -15.38 10.27 -44.04
C ASP A 115 -15.80 8.89 -43.50
N GLY A 116 -16.70 8.22 -44.23
CA GLY A 116 -17.39 7.00 -43.77
C GLY A 116 -16.51 5.76 -43.57
N GLU A 117 -15.21 5.86 -43.89
CA GLU A 117 -14.24 4.77 -43.74
C GLU A 117 -13.60 4.68 -42.34
N ASN A 118 -13.87 5.63 -41.43
CA ASN A 118 -13.18 5.75 -40.14
C ASN A 118 -14.10 5.55 -38.92
N ILE A 119 -15.12 4.69 -39.03
CA ILE A 119 -16.11 4.45 -37.96
C ILE A 119 -15.45 3.92 -36.67
N ASP A 120 -14.38 3.11 -36.79
CA ASP A 120 -13.70 2.52 -35.64
C ASP A 120 -12.98 3.56 -34.77
N SER A 121 -12.36 4.59 -35.37
CA SER A 121 -11.72 5.67 -34.62
C SER A 121 -12.74 6.56 -33.89
N VAL A 122 -13.90 6.81 -34.52
CA VAL A 122 -15.02 7.53 -33.89
C VAL A 122 -15.60 6.76 -32.70
N ILE A 123 -15.69 5.43 -32.81
CA ILE A 123 -16.13 4.57 -31.69
C ILE A 123 -15.09 4.58 -30.56
N GLU A 124 -13.80 4.57 -30.87
CA GLU A 124 -12.75 4.65 -29.86
C GLU A 124 -12.73 6.00 -29.14
N ASP A 125 -12.89 7.10 -29.87
CA ASP A 125 -12.96 8.46 -29.32
C ASP A 125 -14.21 8.65 -28.45
N ALA A 126 -15.38 8.18 -28.90
CA ALA A 126 -16.60 8.21 -28.11
C ALA A 126 -16.46 7.37 -26.82
N LYS A 127 -15.82 6.19 -26.89
CA LYS A 127 -15.50 5.36 -25.72
C LYS A 127 -14.47 6.03 -24.81
N TYR A 128 -13.55 6.82 -25.35
CA TYR A 128 -12.55 7.57 -24.58
C TYR A 128 -13.20 8.74 -23.84
N GLU A 129 -14.04 9.53 -24.50
CA GLU A 129 -14.79 10.63 -23.89
C GLU A 129 -15.76 10.16 -22.81
N ALA A 130 -16.52 9.09 -23.08
CA ALA A 130 -17.41 8.48 -22.10
C ALA A 130 -16.65 8.02 -20.85
N ARG A 131 -15.45 7.44 -21.04
CA ARG A 131 -14.54 7.07 -19.95
C ARG A 131 -14.02 8.28 -19.19
N GLN A 132 -13.61 9.35 -19.87
CA GLN A 132 -13.17 10.58 -19.21
C GLN A 132 -14.26 11.24 -18.38
N LYS A 133 -15.50 11.29 -18.90
CA LYS A 133 -16.68 11.76 -18.15
C LYS A 133 -16.96 10.89 -16.92
N THR A 134 -16.81 9.58 -17.05
CA THR A 134 -16.94 8.62 -15.94
C THR A 134 -15.84 8.83 -14.89
N ILE A 135 -14.58 9.00 -15.30
CA ILE A 135 -13.45 9.25 -14.39
C ILE A 135 -13.63 10.59 -13.64
N LYS A 136 -14.06 11.65 -14.33
CA LYS A 136 -14.33 12.94 -13.68
C LYS A 136 -15.45 12.84 -12.66
N ARG A 137 -16.55 12.14 -12.99
CA ARG A 137 -17.67 11.91 -12.04
C ARG A 137 -17.26 11.04 -10.85
N LEU A 138 -16.37 10.06 -11.05
CA LEU A 138 -15.88 9.17 -9.99
C LEU A 138 -14.57 9.65 -9.33
N SER A 139 -14.09 10.85 -9.63
CA SER A 139 -12.80 11.36 -9.13
C SER A 139 -12.66 11.29 -7.61
N LEU A 140 -13.77 11.50 -6.89
CA LEU A 140 -13.86 11.37 -5.44
C LEU A 140 -13.59 9.91 -4.98
N PHE A 141 -14.19 8.93 -5.66
CA PHE A 141 -13.95 7.50 -5.39
C PHE A 141 -12.52 7.07 -5.71
N TYR A 142 -11.91 7.62 -6.77
CA TYR A 142 -10.50 7.37 -7.06
C TYR A 142 -9.58 7.89 -5.95
N SER A 143 -9.88 9.05 -5.36
CA SER A 143 -9.12 9.56 -4.21
C SER A 143 -9.16 8.60 -3.01
N PHE A 144 -10.29 7.93 -2.78
CA PHE A 144 -10.40 6.93 -1.71
C PHE A 144 -9.53 5.69 -1.94
N ILE A 145 -9.27 5.29 -3.19
CA ILE A 145 -8.38 4.16 -3.49
C ILE A 145 -6.95 4.49 -3.04
N TYR A 146 -6.46 5.69 -3.33
CA TYR A 146 -5.14 6.14 -2.89
C TYR A 146 -5.06 6.25 -1.38
N LEU A 147 -6.07 6.85 -0.74
CA LEU A 147 -6.13 6.96 0.71
C LEU A 147 -6.11 5.58 1.38
N LYS A 148 -6.89 4.63 0.85
CA LYS A 148 -6.92 3.25 1.32
C LYS A 148 -5.53 2.61 1.22
N ILE A 149 -4.85 2.73 0.08
CA ILE A 149 -3.51 2.13 -0.10
C ILE A 149 -2.51 2.75 0.87
N VAL A 150 -2.55 4.06 1.06
CA VAL A 150 -1.69 4.76 2.03
C VAL A 150 -1.95 4.25 3.45
N LEU A 151 -3.22 4.13 3.85
CA LEU A 151 -3.59 3.58 5.16
C LEU A 151 -3.16 2.11 5.30
N ASP A 152 -3.36 1.30 4.26
CA ASP A 152 -3.04 -0.13 4.25
C ASP A 152 -1.53 -0.41 4.42
N VAL A 153 -0.67 0.56 4.12
CA VAL A 153 0.79 0.50 4.27
C VAL A 153 1.26 1.18 5.55
N LEU A 154 0.83 2.42 5.76
CA LEU A 154 1.30 3.22 6.89
C LEU A 154 0.79 2.68 8.22
N LEU A 155 -0.46 2.23 8.29
CA LEU A 155 -1.06 1.80 9.55
C LEU A 155 -0.31 0.59 10.13
N PRO A 156 -0.05 -0.51 9.40
CA PRO A 156 0.75 -1.62 9.92
C PRO A 156 2.14 -1.16 10.37
N ILE A 157 2.84 -0.34 9.58
CA ILE A 157 4.21 0.09 9.90
C ILE A 157 4.24 0.92 11.19
N VAL A 158 3.40 1.95 11.28
CA VAL A 158 3.34 2.83 12.47
C VAL A 158 2.93 2.04 13.69
N TYR A 159 1.92 1.18 13.57
CA TYR A 159 1.41 0.37 14.66
C TYR A 159 2.46 -0.64 15.17
N SER A 160 3.22 -1.25 14.26
CA SER A 160 4.30 -2.18 14.60
C SER A 160 5.50 -1.49 15.22
N ILE A 161 5.95 -0.35 14.68
CA ILE A 161 7.05 0.42 15.26
C ILE A 161 6.69 0.81 16.69
N PHE A 162 5.48 1.34 16.89
CA PHE A 162 5.00 1.69 18.22
C PHE A 162 5.01 0.48 19.17
N GLY A 163 4.42 -0.65 18.78
CA GLY A 163 4.42 -1.87 19.59
C GLY A 163 5.83 -2.38 19.93
N ILE A 164 6.76 -2.38 18.97
CA ILE A 164 8.14 -2.82 19.16
C ILE A 164 8.90 -1.87 20.09
N THR A 165 8.80 -0.56 19.91
CA THR A 165 9.47 0.43 20.76
C THR A 165 9.00 0.30 22.20
N VAL A 166 7.71 0.15 22.39
CA VAL A 166 7.10 0.02 23.70
C VAL A 166 7.51 -1.28 24.39
N LEU A 167 7.51 -2.41 23.66
CA LEU A 167 8.00 -3.69 24.16
C LEU A 167 9.49 -3.59 24.56
N LEU A 168 10.31 -2.93 23.75
CA LEU A 168 11.74 -2.73 24.05
C LEU A 168 11.95 -1.97 25.35
N VAL A 169 11.18 -0.91 25.60
CA VAL A 169 11.23 -0.15 26.86
C VAL A 169 10.89 -1.05 28.06
N LEU A 170 9.92 -1.96 27.90
CA LEU A 170 9.50 -2.87 28.96
C LEU A 170 10.51 -3.98 29.23
N ILE A 171 11.26 -4.45 28.21
CA ILE A 171 12.31 -5.46 28.37
C ILE A 171 13.57 -4.91 29.04
N ILE A 172 13.90 -3.64 28.79
CA ILE A 172 15.11 -2.99 29.33
C ILE A 172 14.92 -2.60 30.80
N LYS A 173 13.67 -2.34 31.21
CA LYS A 173 13.31 -1.94 32.57
C LYS A 173 13.30 -3.13 33.53
#